data_AF-A0A8T3TAK0-F1
#
_entry.id   AF-A0A8T3TAK0-F1
#
_cell.length_a   1.000
_cell.length_b   1.000
_cell.length_c   1.000
_cell.angle_alpha   90.00
_cell.angle_beta   90.00
_cell.angle_gamma   90.00
#
_symmetry.space_group_name_H-M   'P 1'
#
loop_
_entity.id
_entity.type
_entity.pdbx_description
1 polymer ?
#
loop_
_entity_poly.entity_id
_entity_poly.type
_entity_poly.pdbx_seq_one_letter_code
_entity_poly.pdbx_strand_id
1 'polypeptide(L)' 'MHLYLATGLTPVADYAGPAEDERLDLVRIPWQRAVAMAEEGLIDDAKSLVGLFWLDRLAARGDLPDEALEAGRS' A
#
# COMPACT_ATOMS: atom_id res chain seq x y z
N MET A 1 11.40 12.98 1.03
CA MET A 1 10.42 11.94 0.70
C MET A 1 9.07 12.44 1.17
N HIS A 2 8.10 12.55 0.27
CA HIS A 2 6.71 12.75 0.63
C HIS A 2 6.03 11.38 0.61
N LEU A 3 5.16 11.12 1.59
CA LEU A 3 4.40 9.89 1.69
C LEU A 3 2.93 10.21 1.43
N TYR A 4 2.30 9.45 0.54
CA TYR A 4 0.92 9.62 0.15
C TYR A 4 0.17 8.30 0.35
N LEU A 5 -1.08 8.39 0.83
CA LEU A 5 -2.02 7.27 0.83
C LEU A 5 -2.97 7.48 -0.36
N ALA A 6 -2.77 6.71 -1.42
CA ALA A 6 -3.64 6.78 -2.59
C ALA A 6 -4.89 5.91 -2.39
N THR A 7 -6.07 6.53 -2.53
CA THR A 7 -7.38 5.88 -2.41
C THR A 7 -8.23 6.20 -3.64
N GLY A 8 -9.40 5.56 -3.78
CA GLY A 8 -10.28 5.80 -4.92
C GLY A 8 -9.66 5.44 -6.27
N LEU A 9 -8.84 4.37 -6.30
CA LEU A 9 -8.10 3.97 -7.49
C LEU A 9 -9.05 3.55 -8.61
N THR A 10 -8.83 4.08 -9.81
CA THR A 10 -9.52 3.67 -11.03
C THR A 10 -8.55 3.00 -12.00
N PRO A 11 -9.00 1.99 -12.77
CA PRO A 11 -8.18 1.41 -13.82
C PRO A 11 -7.84 2.44 -14.89
N VAL A 12 -6.58 2.47 -15.32
CA VAL A 12 -6.13 3.24 -16.48
C VAL A 12 -6.31 2.37 -17.72
N ALA A 13 -7.16 2.81 -18.67
CA ALA A 13 -7.58 2.00 -19.81
C ALA A 13 -6.41 1.53 -20.70
N ASP A 14 -5.40 2.38 -20.89
CA ASP A 14 -4.27 2.13 -21.80
C ASP A 14 -2.94 1.95 -21.03
N TYR A 15 -2.97 1.33 -19.84
CA TYR A 15 -1.76 1.08 -19.08
C TYR A 15 -0.86 0.05 -19.79
N ALA A 16 0.27 0.52 -20.31
CA ALA A 16 1.24 -0.29 -21.05
C ALA A 16 2.21 -1.09 -20.16
N GLY A 17 2.06 -1.03 -18.84
CA GLY A 17 2.99 -1.61 -17.88
C GLY A 17 4.09 -0.65 -17.41
N PRO A 18 5.06 -1.15 -16.62
CA PRO A 18 6.27 -0.41 -16.23
C PRO A 18 7.11 0.01 -17.44
N ALA A 19 8.06 0.94 -17.25
CA ALA A 19 9.01 1.31 -18.29
C ALA A 19 9.89 0.10 -18.70
N GLU A 20 10.50 0.13 -19.89
CA GLU A 20 11.27 -1.00 -20.42
C GLU A 20 12.46 -1.43 -19.53
N ASP A 21 13.03 -0.48 -18.78
CA ASP A 21 14.13 -0.68 -17.84
C ASP A 21 13.64 -0.99 -16.41
N GLU A 22 12.34 -0.95 -16.16
CA GLU A 22 11.74 -1.32 -14.88
C GLU A 22 11.36 -2.81 -14.86
N ARG A 23 11.54 -3.43 -13.70
CA ARG A 23 11.11 -4.80 -13.40
C ARG A 23 10.25 -4.73 -12.15
N LEU A 24 8.95 -4.52 -12.34
CA LEU A 24 7.99 -4.36 -11.27
C LEU A 24 6.86 -5.38 -11.42
N ASP A 25 6.64 -6.16 -10.37
CA ASP A 25 5.50 -7.06 -10.26
C ASP A 25 4.45 -6.42 -9.35
N LEU A 26 3.22 -6.25 -9.87
CA LEU A 26 2.11 -5.75 -9.08
C LEU A 26 1.49 -6.89 -8.26
N VAL A 27 1.60 -6.79 -6.94
CA VAL A 27 0.97 -7.74 -6.00
C VAL A 27 -0.14 -7.07 -5.21
N ARG A 28 -1.24 -7.79 -5.02
CA ARG A 28 -2.33 -7.39 -4.12
C ARG A 28 -2.27 -8.27 -2.89
N ILE A 29 -2.14 -7.65 -1.72
CA ILE A 29 -2.13 -8.35 -0.43
C ILE A 29 -3.04 -7.59 0.55
N PRO A 30 -3.74 -8.29 1.46
CA PRO A 30 -4.44 -7.63 2.54
C PRO A 30 -3.48 -6.77 3.34
N TRP A 31 -3.86 -5.54 3.65
CA TRP A 31 -2.93 -4.57 4.24
C TRP A 31 -2.42 -5.05 5.62
N GLN A 32 -3.25 -5.72 6.42
CA GLN A 32 -2.82 -6.31 7.70
C GLN A 32 -1.74 -7.39 7.49
N ARG A 33 -1.78 -8.13 6.37
CA ARG A 33 -0.72 -9.08 6.05
C ARG A 33 0.57 -8.35 5.67
N ALA A 34 0.48 -7.24 4.95
CA ALA A 34 1.65 -6.42 4.62
C ALA A 34 2.33 -5.87 5.90
N VAL A 35 1.55 -5.43 6.89
CA VAL A 35 2.07 -5.01 8.21
C VAL A 35 2.77 -6.17 8.92
N ALA A 36 2.14 -7.35 8.99
CA ALA A 36 2.76 -8.53 9.58
C ALA A 36 4.07 -8.93 8.87
N MET A 37 4.12 -8.84 7.54
CA MET A 37 5.35 -9.09 6.77
C MET A 37 6.46 -8.08 7.10
N ALA A 38 6.12 -6.83 7.41
CA ALA A 38 7.09 -5.83 7.87
C ALA A 38 7.62 -6.15 9.28
N GLU A 39 6.76 -6.58 10.20
CA GLU A 39 7.16 -7.01 11.54
C GLU A 39 8.01 -8.28 11.52
N GLU A 40 7.71 -9.21 10.62
CA GLU A 40 8.47 -10.45 10.37
C GLU A 40 9.82 -10.18 9.65
N GLY A 41 10.05 -8.97 9.15
CA GLY A 41 11.24 -8.62 8.36
C GLY A 41 11.24 -9.17 6.93
N LEU A 42 10.10 -9.64 6.43
CA LEU A 42 9.92 -10.05 5.02
C LEU A 42 9.76 -8.84 4.08
N ILE A 43 9.34 -7.70 4.61
CA ILE A 43 9.43 -6.38 3.97
C ILE A 43 10.36 -5.55 4.84
N ASP A 44 11.52 -5.17 4.29
CA ASP A 44 12.58 -4.48 5.03
C ASP A 44 13.00 -3.13 4.42
N ASP A 45 12.46 -2.76 3.27
CA ASP A 45 12.71 -1.44 2.67
C ASP A 45 12.18 -0.30 3.55
N ALA A 46 13.03 0.70 3.79
CA ALA A 46 12.74 1.79 4.71
C ALA A 46 11.47 2.59 4.34
N LYS A 47 11.18 2.79 3.05
CA LYS A 47 10.00 3.57 2.63
C LYS A 47 8.74 2.76 2.82
N SER A 48 8.81 1.46 2.52
CA SER A 48 7.74 0.50 2.78
C SER A 48 7.41 0.41 4.27
N LEU A 49 8.42 0.26 5.13
CA LEU A 49 8.24 0.21 6.59
C LEU A 49 7.55 1.47 7.13
N VAL A 50 8.02 2.66 6.73
CA VAL A 50 7.40 3.92 7.13
C VAL A 50 5.95 4.00 6.66
N GLY A 51 5.67 3.60 5.41
CA GLY A 51 4.32 3.60 4.85
C GLY A 51 3.35 2.69 5.57
N LEU A 52 3.75 1.43 5.80
CA LEU A 52 2.91 0.39 6.39
C LEU A 52 2.58 0.69 7.86
N PHE A 53 3.57 1.08 8.67
CA PHE A 53 3.33 1.41 10.08
C PHE A 53 2.58 2.74 10.26
N TRP A 54 2.76 3.70 9.34
CA TRP A 54 1.96 4.92 9.34
C TRP A 54 0.48 4.62 9.06
N LEU A 55 0.20 3.80 8.04
CA LEU A 55 -1.16 3.36 7.72
C LEU A 55 -1.79 2.61 8.90
N ASP A 56 -1.03 1.73 9.56
CA ASP A 56 -1.50 0.98 10.72
C ASP A 56 -1.91 1.88 11.88
N ARG A 57 -1.12 2.91 12.13
CA ARG A 57 -1.41 3.89 13.17
C ARG A 57 -2.64 4.75 12.85
N LEU A 58 -2.90 5.08 11.59
CA LEU A 58 -4.13 5.77 11.18
C LEU A 58 -5.35 4.89 11.38
N ALA A 59 -5.27 3.61 10.98
CA ALA A 59 -6.32 2.63 11.17
C ALA A 59 -6.69 2.47 12.64
N ALA A 60 -5.68 2.30 13.51
CA ALA A 60 -5.89 2.14 14.95
C ALA A 60 -6.53 3.35 15.62
N ARG A 61 -6.40 4.55 15.03
CA ARG A 61 -7.02 5.78 15.54
C ARG A 61 -8.40 6.05 14.98
N GLY A 62 -8.82 5.31 13.95
CA GLY A 62 -10.05 5.59 13.20
C GLY A 62 -9.91 6.79 12.25
N ASP A 63 -8.69 7.16 11.88
CA ASP A 63 -8.38 8.32 11.04
C ASP A 63 -8.24 7.95 9.56
N LEU A 64 -8.66 6.73 9.16
CA LEU A 64 -8.61 6.33 7.76
C LEU A 64 -9.70 7.04 6.96
N PRO A 65 -9.40 7.51 5.73
CA PRO A 65 -10.43 7.98 4.82
C PRO A 65 -11.39 6.83 4.46
N ASP A 66 -12.66 7.16 4.26
CA ASP A 66 -13.72 6.18 3.98
C ASP A 66 -13.38 5.29 2.78
N GLU A 67 -12.78 5.88 1.73
CA GLU A 67 -12.39 5.13 0.52
C GLU A 67 -11.29 4.08 0.79
N ALA A 68 -10.45 4.29 1.81
CA ALA A 68 -9.46 3.29 2.22
C ALA A 68 -10.11 2.13 2.99
N LEU A 69 -11.14 2.41 3.78
CA LEU A 69 -11.86 1.40 4.56
C LEU A 69 -12.65 0.45 3.65
N GLU A 70 -13.15 0.93 2.51
CA GLU A 70 -13.85 0.12 1.52
C GLU A 70 -12.88 -0.80 0.75
N ALA A 71 -11.73 -0.27 0.33
CA ALA A 71 -10.71 -1.03 -0.41
C ALA A 71 -10.12 -2.19 0.41
N GLY A 72 -10.08 -2.10 1.74
CA GLY A 72 -9.58 -3.15 2.62
C GLY A 72 -10.52 -4.34 2.83
N ARG A 73 -11.73 -4.32 2.26
CA ARG A 73 -12.76 -5.37 2.43
C ARG A 73 -12.92 -6.30 1.21
N SER A 74 -12.27 -5.99 0.09
CA SER A 74 -12.36 -6.73 -1.18
C SER A 74 -11.25 -7.75 -1.37
#